data_AF-A0A3R6ZAV6-F1
#
_entry.id   AF-A0A3R6ZAV6-F1
#
_cell.length_a   1.000
_cell.length_b   1.000
_cell.length_c   1.000
_cell.angle_alpha   90.00
_cell.angle_beta   90.00
_cell.angle_gamma   90.00
#
_symmetry.space_group_name_H-M   'P 1'
#
loop_
_entity.id
_entity.type
_entity.pdbx_description
1 polymer ?
#
loop_
_entity_poly.entity_id
_entity_poly.type
_entity_poly.pdbx_seq_one_letter_code
_entity_poly.pdbx_strand_id
1 'polypeptide(L)'
;MVVYAVDVGGATLKHGDVAGPTYSVSENCVRMNVKQHSAQIRRPIERGYVVNWTLQGDIWQDCLPTHPDATMLLTTPVFTPDKLLQTQDEVVFEEFHMAAMANVIPQAMVPFAMTSQSPVFVVVDVGFSATHIVPWIAGNTTPTASSVLLVASLGSIVWEGVRRINVGGKMLTNYLKECLSFRQWNMMDSYDLINDVRCSAAPS
;
A
#
# COMPACT_ATOMS: atom_id res chain seq x y z
N MET A 1 0.22 -23.36 9.02
CA MET A 1 0.47 -21.94 9.34
C MET A 1 -0.28 -21.12 8.30
N VAL A 2 -1.29 -20.37 8.73
CA VAL A 2 -2.07 -19.50 7.83
C VAL A 2 -1.32 -18.19 7.69
N VAL A 3 -1.04 -17.76 6.46
CA VAL A 3 -0.39 -16.47 6.18
C VAL A 3 -1.39 -15.60 5.46
N TYR A 4 -1.75 -14.48 6.07
CA TYR A 4 -2.72 -13.54 5.53
C TYR A 4 -1.98 -12.30 5.04
N ALA A 5 -2.01 -12.05 3.74
CA ALA A 5 -1.35 -10.90 3.14
C ALA A 5 -2.30 -9.70 3.08
N VAL A 6 -1.77 -8.53 3.40
CA VAL A 6 -2.49 -7.24 3.37
C VAL A 6 -1.62 -6.21 2.67
N ASP A 7 -2.06 -5.75 1.51
CA ASP A 7 -1.48 -4.64 0.78
C ASP A 7 -2.21 -3.33 1.12
N VAL A 8 -1.54 -2.46 1.85
CA VAL A 8 -2.10 -1.20 2.38
C VAL A 8 -1.92 -0.06 1.39
N GLY A 9 -2.86 0.06 0.46
CA GLY A 9 -2.88 1.13 -0.52
C GLY A 9 -3.52 2.43 0.00
N GLY A 10 -3.13 3.56 -0.61
CA GLY A 10 -3.68 4.88 -0.29
C GLY A 10 -5.19 5.04 -0.54
N ALA A 11 -5.73 4.26 -1.49
CA ALA A 11 -7.14 4.30 -1.86
C ALA A 11 -7.89 3.00 -1.52
N THR A 12 -7.19 1.87 -1.57
CA THR A 12 -7.73 0.51 -1.53
C THR A 12 -6.86 -0.37 -0.65
N LEU A 13 -7.48 -1.33 0.04
CA LEU A 13 -6.81 -2.44 0.68
C LEU A 13 -6.96 -3.67 -0.21
N LYS A 14 -5.89 -4.41 -0.45
CA LYS A 14 -5.97 -5.76 -1.06
C LYS A 14 -5.57 -6.77 -0.01
N HIS A 15 -6.36 -7.80 0.20
CA HIS A 15 -6.12 -8.71 1.31
C HIS A 15 -6.64 -10.12 1.03
N GLY A 16 -5.98 -11.13 1.60
CA GLY A 16 -6.37 -12.52 1.42
C GLY A 16 -5.38 -13.52 2.01
N ASP A 17 -5.80 -14.78 2.10
CA ASP A 17 -4.90 -15.89 2.43
C ASP A 17 -3.90 -16.09 1.27
N VAL A 18 -2.61 -16.15 1.57
CA VAL A 18 -1.54 -16.37 0.59
C VAL A 18 -1.66 -17.73 -0.09
N ALA A 19 -2.23 -18.73 0.59
CA ALA A 19 -2.53 -20.03 -0.01
C ALA A 19 -3.80 -20.00 -0.90
N GLY A 20 -4.57 -18.92 -0.83
CA GLY A 20 -5.80 -18.73 -1.60
C GLY A 20 -5.52 -18.41 -3.07
N PRO A 21 -6.46 -18.78 -3.98
CA PRO A 21 -6.32 -18.49 -5.41
C PRO A 21 -6.62 -17.03 -5.76
N THR A 22 -7.27 -16.28 -4.86
CA THR A 22 -7.76 -14.92 -5.09
C THR A 22 -7.57 -14.05 -3.85
N TYR A 23 -7.62 -12.73 -4.04
CA TYR A 23 -7.62 -11.74 -2.98
C TYR A 23 -8.87 -10.85 -3.08
N SER A 24 -9.26 -10.26 -1.96
CA SER A 24 -10.35 -9.28 -1.88
C SER A 24 -9.81 -7.86 -1.97
N VAL A 25 -10.62 -6.95 -2.49
CA VAL A 25 -10.30 -5.52 -2.56
C VAL A 25 -11.38 -4.74 -1.81
N SER A 26 -10.95 -3.95 -0.84
CA SER A 26 -11.81 -3.12 0.01
C SER A 26 -11.41 -1.64 -0.11
N GLU A 27 -12.34 -0.73 0.15
CA GLU A 27 -12.02 0.71 0.20
C GLU A 27 -11.13 1.01 1.41
N ASN A 28 -10.08 1.81 1.24
CA ASN A 28 -9.29 2.32 2.37
C ASN A 28 -9.75 3.74 2.76
N CYS A 29 -11.03 3.87 3.07
CA CYS A 29 -11.64 5.11 3.54
C CYS A 29 -12.98 4.86 4.21
N VAL A 30 -13.39 5.81 5.05
CA VAL A 30 -14.74 5.88 5.60
C VAL A 30 -15.49 7.03 4.93
N ARG A 31 -16.70 6.73 4.43
CA ARG A 31 -17.63 7.72 3.88
C ARG A 31 -18.53 8.22 5.00
N MET A 32 -18.43 9.51 5.33
CA MET A 32 -19.32 10.16 6.29
C MET A 32 -20.47 10.82 5.53
N ASN A 33 -21.71 10.44 5.86
CA ASN A 33 -22.90 11.08 5.32
C ASN A 33 -23.09 12.44 6.01
N VAL A 34 -22.72 13.52 5.31
CA VAL A 34 -22.92 14.90 5.77
C VAL A 34 -23.97 15.53 4.87
N LYS A 35 -25.25 15.22 5.11
CA LYS A 35 -26.45 15.67 4.33
C LYS A 35 -26.55 15.11 2.89
N GLN A 36 -27.77 15.15 2.35
CA GLN A 36 -28.22 14.47 1.11
C GLN A 36 -27.40 14.73 -0.17
N HIS A 37 -26.47 15.70 -0.19
CA HIS A 37 -25.69 16.08 -1.37
C HIS A 37 -24.18 16.24 -1.14
N SER A 38 -23.63 15.89 0.03
CA SER A 38 -22.18 15.93 0.25
C SER A 38 -21.69 14.75 1.09
N ALA A 39 -20.83 13.92 0.51
CA ALA A 39 -20.14 12.84 1.21
C ALA A 39 -18.73 13.30 1.60
N GLN A 40 -18.42 13.32 2.90
CA GLN A 40 -17.07 13.61 3.35
C GLN A 40 -16.29 12.29 3.43
N ILE A 41 -15.26 12.14 2.61
CA ILE A 41 -14.38 10.97 2.63
C ILE A 41 -13.23 11.22 3.61
N ARG A 42 -13.10 10.37 4.62
CA ARG A 42 -11.94 10.35 5.52
C ARG A 42 -11.03 9.18 5.20
N ARG A 43 -9.72 9.41 5.20
CA ARG A 43 -8.68 8.41 4.93
C ARG A 43 -7.72 8.32 6.10
N PRO A 44 -7.26 7.11 6.47
CA PRO A 44 -6.23 6.95 7.49
C PRO A 44 -4.83 7.32 6.99
N ILE A 45 -4.67 7.49 5.67
CA ILE A 45 -3.39 7.69 5.00
C ILE A 45 -3.16 9.16 4.64
N GLU A 46 -1.99 9.66 5.04
CA GLU A 46 -1.45 10.94 4.62
C GLU A 46 -0.10 10.77 3.95
N ARG A 47 0.06 11.36 2.76
CA ARG A 47 1.30 11.27 1.96
C ARG A 47 1.81 9.82 1.82
N GLY A 48 0.90 8.84 1.74
CA GLY A 48 1.26 7.44 1.56
C GLY A 48 1.63 6.68 2.83
N TYR A 49 1.60 7.31 4.01
CA TYR A 49 1.79 6.66 5.29
C TYR A 49 0.46 6.56 6.04
N VAL A 50 0.24 5.45 6.76
CA VAL A 50 -0.87 5.36 7.71
C VAL A 50 -0.53 6.23 8.92
N VAL A 51 -1.26 7.33 9.08
CA VAL A 51 -1.05 8.29 10.19
C VAL A 51 -2.15 8.20 11.24
N ASN A 52 -3.34 7.74 10.86
CA ASN A 52 -4.46 7.53 11.76
C ASN A 52 -4.73 6.02 11.86
N TRP A 53 -4.01 5.39 12.77
CA TRP A 53 -4.11 3.95 13.03
C TRP A 53 -5.43 3.54 13.67
N THR A 54 -6.07 4.41 14.45
CA THR A 54 -7.42 4.17 14.97
C THR A 54 -8.42 3.97 13.82
N LEU A 55 -8.44 4.90 12.86
CA LEU A 55 -9.31 4.76 11.68
C LEU A 55 -8.90 3.58 10.79
N GLN A 56 -7.61 3.26 10.71
CA GLN A 56 -7.14 2.10 9.95
C GLN A 56 -7.61 0.78 10.59
N GLY A 57 -7.54 0.68 11.91
CA GLY A 57 -8.03 -0.45 12.70
C GLY A 57 -9.54 -0.66 12.51
N ASP A 58 -10.34 0.41 12.59
CA ASP A 58 -11.78 0.36 12.31
C ASP A 58 -12.06 -0.22 10.91
N ILE A 59 -11.37 0.29 9.88
CA ILE A 59 -11.53 -0.21 8.50
C ILE A 59 -11.10 -1.69 8.41
N TRP A 60 -10.03 -2.08 9.10
CA TRP A 60 -9.53 -3.44 9.09
C TRP A 60 -10.46 -4.42 9.80
N GLN A 61 -11.16 -4.01 10.87
CA GLN A 61 -12.13 -4.87 11.55
C GLN A 61 -13.29 -5.27 10.63
N ASP A 62 -13.66 -4.40 9.69
CA ASP A 62 -14.74 -4.67 8.73
C ASP A 62 -14.32 -5.64 7.61
N CYS A 63 -13.02 -5.72 7.27
CA CYS A 63 -12.57 -6.45 6.09
C CYS A 63 -11.53 -7.57 6.34
N LEU A 64 -10.81 -7.55 7.45
CA LEU A 64 -9.77 -8.54 7.78
C LEU A 64 -10.30 -9.57 8.79
N PRO A 65 -10.02 -10.86 8.61
CA PRO A 65 -10.39 -11.87 9.58
C PRO A 65 -9.50 -11.78 10.82
N THR A 66 -10.11 -11.89 12.00
CA THR A 66 -9.38 -12.06 13.26
C THR A 66 -9.06 -13.54 13.47
N HIS A 67 -7.80 -13.91 13.22
CA HIS A 67 -7.31 -15.28 13.45
C HIS A 67 -6.05 -15.23 14.33
N PRO A 68 -6.14 -15.60 15.61
CA PRO A 68 -5.00 -15.47 16.53
C PRO A 68 -3.80 -16.35 16.15
N ASP A 69 -4.02 -17.42 15.38
CA ASP A 69 -2.96 -18.31 14.90
C ASP A 69 -2.41 -17.91 13.51
N ALA A 70 -2.89 -16.81 12.92
CA ALA A 70 -2.45 -16.36 11.60
C ALA A 70 -1.21 -15.46 11.70
N THR A 71 -0.37 -15.53 10.66
CA THR A 71 0.73 -14.59 10.44
C THR A 71 0.30 -13.53 9.44
N MET A 72 0.44 -12.26 9.79
CA MET A 72 0.14 -11.15 8.88
C MET A 72 1.37 -10.76 8.05
N LEU A 73 1.24 -10.77 6.73
CA LEU A 73 2.23 -10.24 5.81
C LEU A 73 1.76 -8.86 5.33
N LEU A 74 2.39 -7.80 5.81
CA LEU A 74 1.91 -6.43 5.63
C LEU A 74 2.83 -5.64 4.70
N THR A 75 2.24 -4.93 3.73
CA THR A 75 3.02 -3.99 2.91
C THR A 75 3.22 -2.67 3.65
N THR A 76 4.48 -2.24 3.76
CA THR A 76 4.85 -0.99 4.42
C THR A 76 5.70 -0.14 3.46
N PRO A 77 5.36 1.14 3.25
CA PRO A 77 6.11 2.01 2.36
C PRO A 77 7.56 2.24 2.81
N VAL A 78 8.43 2.55 1.85
CA VAL A 78 9.80 3.01 2.15
C VAL A 78 9.79 4.31 2.96
N PHE A 79 10.78 4.47 3.83
CA PHE A 79 10.95 5.64 4.70
C PHE A 79 9.76 5.90 5.64
N THR A 80 9.05 4.84 6.06
CA THR A 80 8.03 4.97 7.10
C THR A 80 8.71 5.31 8.44
N PRO A 81 8.31 6.40 9.12
CA PRO A 81 8.88 6.77 10.41
C PRO A 81 8.70 5.69 11.48
N ASP A 82 9.72 5.48 12.32
CA ASP A 82 9.73 4.44 13.37
C ASP A 82 8.52 4.51 14.30
N LYS A 83 8.06 5.72 14.63
CA LYS A 83 6.87 5.91 15.47
C LYS A 83 5.61 5.32 14.82
N LEU A 84 5.47 5.43 13.49
CA LEU A 84 4.33 4.84 12.79
C LEU A 84 4.44 3.32 12.69
N LEU A 85 5.68 2.79 12.62
CA LEU A 85 5.92 1.34 12.68
C LEU A 85 5.58 0.78 14.06
N GLN A 86 5.92 1.48 15.15
CA GLN A 86 5.55 1.06 16.50
C GLN A 86 4.02 0.99 16.68
N THR A 87 3.30 2.01 16.23
CA THR A 87 1.82 2.00 16.30
C THR A 87 1.22 0.93 15.39
N GLN A 88 1.84 0.63 14.25
CA GLN A 88 1.45 -0.50 13.41
C GLN A 88 1.57 -1.83 14.17
N ASP A 89 2.70 -2.05 14.83
CA ASP A 89 2.96 -3.27 15.60
C ASP A 89 1.95 -3.41 16.76
N GLU A 90 1.69 -2.32 17.49
CA GLU A 90 0.67 -2.28 18.55
C GLU A 90 -0.71 -2.71 18.01
N VAL A 91 -1.19 -2.13 16.92
CA VAL A 91 -2.49 -2.51 16.33
C VAL A 91 -2.50 -3.99 15.91
N VAL A 92 -1.46 -4.46 15.22
CA VAL A 92 -1.42 -5.84 14.70
C VAL A 92 -1.38 -6.88 15.82
N PHE A 93 -0.61 -6.65 16.88
CA PHE A 93 -0.46 -7.62 17.97
C PHE A 93 -1.49 -7.45 19.08
N GLU A 94 -1.83 -6.22 19.47
CA GLU A 94 -2.72 -5.95 20.61
C GLU A 94 -4.20 -5.92 20.21
N GLU A 95 -4.56 -5.44 19.02
CA GLU A 95 -5.96 -5.38 18.59
C GLU A 95 -6.36 -6.59 17.73
N PHE A 96 -5.50 -6.98 16.78
CA PHE A 96 -5.79 -8.09 15.87
C PHE A 96 -5.25 -9.46 16.34
N HIS A 97 -4.45 -9.46 17.42
CA HIS A 97 -3.93 -10.66 18.07
C HIS A 97 -3.20 -11.63 17.13
N MET A 98 -2.53 -11.13 16.10
CA MET A 98 -1.83 -11.97 15.13
C MET A 98 -0.65 -12.69 15.79
N ALA A 99 -0.43 -13.97 15.46
CA ALA A 99 0.66 -14.77 16.02
C ALA A 99 2.05 -14.24 15.64
N ALA A 100 2.17 -13.67 14.43
CA ALA A 100 3.39 -13.08 13.92
C ALA A 100 3.07 -12.05 12.83
N MET A 101 4.00 -11.14 12.58
CA MET A 101 3.93 -10.16 11.50
C MET A 101 5.23 -10.12 10.72
N ALA A 102 5.14 -9.97 9.40
CA ALA A 102 6.27 -9.69 8.52
C ALA A 102 5.97 -8.44 7.69
N ASN A 103 6.81 -7.40 7.86
CA ASN A 103 6.73 -6.18 7.07
C ASN A 103 7.50 -6.34 5.76
N VAL A 104 6.88 -5.90 4.68
CA VAL A 104 7.44 -6.03 3.34
C VAL A 104 7.31 -4.72 2.60
N ILE A 105 8.40 -4.30 1.96
CA ILE A 105 8.36 -3.20 1.01
C ILE A 105 7.75 -3.74 -0.28
N PRO A 106 6.60 -3.22 -0.76
CA PRO A 106 5.90 -3.82 -1.90
C PRO A 106 6.75 -3.88 -3.16
N GLN A 107 7.63 -2.89 -3.37
CA GLN A 107 8.56 -2.89 -4.51
C GLN A 107 9.61 -4.00 -4.44
N ALA A 108 9.96 -4.48 -3.24
CA ALA A 108 10.87 -5.61 -3.06
C ALA A 108 10.24 -6.95 -3.49
N MET A 109 8.91 -7.03 -3.62
CA MET A 109 8.22 -8.26 -4.01
C MET A 109 8.15 -8.47 -5.53
N VAL A 110 8.30 -7.39 -6.31
CA VAL A 110 8.29 -7.43 -7.78
C VAL A 110 9.27 -8.47 -8.38
N PRO A 111 10.56 -8.55 -7.98
CA PRO A 111 11.48 -9.58 -8.51
C PRO A 111 10.94 -11.00 -8.46
N PHE A 112 10.23 -11.35 -7.39
CA PHE A 112 9.73 -12.69 -7.16
C PHE A 112 8.57 -13.07 -8.08
N ALA A 113 7.88 -12.07 -8.63
CA ALA A 113 6.80 -12.26 -9.60
C ALA A 113 7.29 -12.21 -11.06
N MET A 114 8.52 -11.74 -11.31
CA MET A 114 9.05 -11.59 -12.66
C MET A 114 9.63 -12.92 -13.18
N THR A 115 9.30 -13.27 -14.42
CA THR A 115 9.87 -14.42 -15.12
C THR A 115 11.29 -14.16 -15.63
N SER A 116 11.65 -12.90 -15.85
CA SER A 116 12.99 -12.49 -16.27
C SER A 116 13.83 -12.05 -15.07
N GLN A 117 14.84 -12.85 -14.72
CA GLN A 117 15.74 -12.57 -13.61
C GLN A 117 16.97 -11.79 -14.10
N SER A 118 16.76 -10.50 -14.42
CA SER A 118 17.91 -9.60 -14.51
C SER A 118 18.55 -9.49 -13.11
N PRO A 119 19.88 -9.59 -12.99
CA PRO A 119 20.56 -9.50 -11.69
C PRO A 119 20.41 -8.10 -11.06
N VAL A 120 20.07 -7.09 -11.86
CA VAL A 120 19.82 -5.72 -11.41
C VAL A 120 18.62 -5.16 -12.15
N PHE A 121 17.72 -4.50 -11.43
CA PHE A 121 16.64 -3.73 -12.03
C PHE A 121 16.18 -2.61 -11.10
N VAL A 122 15.36 -1.72 -11.62
CA VAL A 122 14.78 -0.60 -10.88
C VAL A 122 13.27 -0.70 -10.97
N VAL A 123 12.61 -0.75 -9.82
CA VAL A 123 11.15 -0.70 -9.74
C VAL A 123 10.73 0.76 -9.68
N VAL A 124 9.94 1.19 -10.66
CA VAL A 124 9.30 2.51 -10.66
C VAL A 124 7.82 2.29 -10.36
N ASP A 125 7.44 2.51 -9.12
CA ASP A 125 6.08 2.33 -8.62
C ASP A 125 5.37 3.69 -8.55
N VAL A 126 4.44 3.91 -9.49
CA VAL A 126 3.62 5.12 -9.58
C VAL A 126 2.32 4.89 -8.80
N GLY A 127 2.37 5.20 -7.51
CA GLY A 127 1.26 4.97 -6.60
C GLY A 127 0.22 6.11 -6.53
N PHE A 128 -0.77 5.91 -5.66
CA PHE A 128 -1.81 6.91 -5.40
C PHE A 128 -1.26 8.19 -4.76
N SER A 129 -0.38 8.07 -3.78
CA SER A 129 0.11 9.22 -2.99
C SER A 129 1.47 9.75 -3.43
N ALA A 130 2.32 8.87 -3.97
CA ALA A 130 3.70 9.17 -4.33
C ALA A 130 4.20 8.16 -5.37
N THR A 131 5.28 8.53 -6.05
CA THR A 131 6.02 7.66 -6.96
C THR A 131 7.33 7.24 -6.28
N HIS A 132 7.59 5.93 -6.23
CA HIS A 132 8.79 5.36 -5.63
C HIS A 132 9.69 4.78 -6.72
N ILE A 133 10.98 5.11 -6.66
CA ILE A 133 12.03 4.52 -7.48
C ILE A 133 12.89 3.70 -6.54
N VAL A 134 12.83 2.38 -6.67
CA VAL A 134 13.46 1.42 -5.77
C VAL A 134 14.40 0.53 -6.58
N PRO A 135 15.71 0.82 -6.56
CA PRO A 135 16.71 -0.05 -7.18
C PRO A 135 16.87 -1.35 -6.38
N TRP A 136 17.00 -2.46 -7.10
CA TRP A 136 17.16 -3.79 -6.56
C TRP A 136 18.33 -4.51 -7.22
N ILE A 137 19.11 -5.23 -6.40
CA ILE A 137 20.22 -6.07 -6.84
C ILE A 137 20.00 -7.49 -6.30
N ALA A 138 20.06 -8.49 -7.16
CA ALA A 138 19.98 -9.90 -6.78
C ALA A 138 21.20 -10.33 -5.94
N GLY A 139 20.99 -11.24 -5.00
CA GLY A 139 22.04 -11.76 -4.14
C GLY A 139 22.97 -12.67 -4.95
N ASN A 140 24.27 -12.56 -4.74
CA ASN A 140 25.28 -13.39 -5.42
C ASN A 140 25.83 -14.52 -4.53
N THR A 141 25.20 -14.83 -3.41
CA THR A 141 25.74 -15.79 -2.44
C THR A 141 25.51 -17.23 -2.88
N THR A 142 26.58 -17.96 -3.16
CA THR A 142 26.61 -19.43 -3.15
C THR A 142 26.08 -19.96 -1.81
N PRO A 143 25.25 -21.01 -1.80
CA PRO A 143 24.55 -21.45 -0.60
C PRO A 143 25.55 -22.02 0.40
N THR A 144 25.90 -21.24 1.41
CA THR A 144 26.55 -21.74 2.63
C THR A 144 25.50 -21.79 3.73
N ALA A 145 25.44 -22.93 4.42
CA ALA A 145 24.31 -23.46 5.18
C ALA A 145 23.96 -22.72 6.48
N SER A 146 23.74 -21.40 6.43
CA SER A 146 23.23 -20.64 7.57
C SER A 146 21.88 -20.01 7.22
N SER A 147 20.86 -20.32 8.02
CA SER A 147 19.45 -19.93 7.84
C SER A 147 19.21 -18.41 7.82
N VAL A 148 20.19 -17.63 8.29
CA VAL A 148 20.18 -16.15 8.24
C VAL A 148 20.57 -15.62 6.84
N LEU A 149 21.21 -16.44 6.00
CA LEU A 149 21.69 -16.09 4.66
C LEU A 149 20.59 -16.18 3.57
N LEU A 150 19.44 -16.81 3.85
CA LEU A 150 18.42 -17.04 2.82
C LEU A 150 17.83 -15.73 2.28
N VAL A 151 17.59 -14.73 3.12
CA VAL A 151 17.08 -13.42 2.65
C VAL A 151 18.12 -12.66 1.84
N ALA A 152 19.41 -12.74 2.22
CA ALA A 152 20.51 -12.13 1.47
C ALA A 152 20.72 -12.77 0.08
N SER A 153 20.39 -14.06 -0.06
CA SER A 153 20.48 -14.77 -1.34
C SER A 153 19.40 -14.37 -2.36
N LEU A 154 18.29 -13.76 -1.91
CA LEU A 154 17.19 -13.32 -2.78
C LEU A 154 17.44 -11.94 -3.42
N GLY A 155 18.37 -11.17 -2.83
CA GLY A 155 18.73 -9.80 -3.24
C GLY A 155 18.51 -8.78 -2.14
N SER A 156 18.85 -7.51 -2.42
CA SER A 156 18.67 -6.40 -1.48
C SER A 156 18.37 -5.06 -2.17
N ILE A 157 17.59 -4.20 -1.48
CA ILE A 157 17.26 -2.85 -1.95
C ILE A 157 18.50 -2.01 -1.76
N VAL A 158 18.88 -1.26 -2.79
CA VAL A 158 19.96 -0.28 -2.68
C VAL A 158 19.40 1.00 -2.10
N TRP A 159 19.37 1.09 -0.77
CA TRP A 159 18.76 2.20 -0.02
C TRP A 159 19.28 3.58 -0.42
N GLU A 160 20.58 3.71 -0.72
CA GLU A 160 21.18 4.97 -1.19
C GLU A 160 20.61 5.46 -2.52
N GLY A 161 20.10 4.53 -3.34
CA GLY A 161 19.48 4.80 -4.64
C GLY A 161 17.96 4.95 -4.58
N VAL A 162 17.32 4.68 -3.43
CA VAL A 162 15.86 4.82 -3.30
C VAL A 162 15.48 6.30 -3.39
N ARG A 163 14.53 6.62 -4.26
CA ARG A 163 13.99 7.98 -4.41
C ARG A 163 12.48 7.94 -4.28
N ARG A 164 11.94 8.93 -3.58
CA ARG A 164 10.50 9.15 -3.46
C ARG A 164 10.16 10.52 -4.02
N ILE A 165 9.20 10.54 -4.94
CA ILE A 165 8.66 11.75 -5.54
C ILE A 165 7.24 11.93 -5.01
N ASN A 166 6.93 13.10 -4.46
CA ASN A 166 5.61 13.42 -3.89
C ASN A 166 4.56 13.76 -4.98
N VAL A 167 4.58 13.00 -6.07
CA VAL A 167 3.64 13.06 -7.18
C VAL A 167 3.04 11.68 -7.35
N GLY A 168 1.71 11.60 -7.36
CA GLY A 168 0.97 10.36 -7.52
C GLY A 168 -0.45 10.65 -8.03
N GLY A 169 -1.26 9.60 -8.12
CA GLY A 169 -2.63 9.70 -8.64
C GLY A 169 -3.49 10.78 -7.97
N LYS A 170 -3.34 11.00 -6.65
CA LYS A 170 -4.08 12.03 -5.91
C LYS A 170 -3.80 13.44 -6.41
N MET A 171 -2.54 13.74 -6.76
CA MET A 171 -2.16 15.05 -7.31
C MET A 171 -2.83 15.28 -8.66
N LEU A 172 -2.82 14.27 -9.53
CA LEU A 172 -3.47 14.34 -10.84
C LEU A 172 -5.00 14.55 -10.69
N THR A 173 -5.65 13.81 -9.79
CA THR A 173 -7.09 13.97 -9.51
C THR A 173 -7.41 15.36 -8.96
N ASN A 174 -6.56 15.91 -8.09
CA ASN A 174 -6.74 17.26 -7.56
C ASN A 174 -6.52 18.34 -8.63
N TYR A 175 -5.51 18.17 -9.49
CA TYR A 175 -5.28 19.08 -10.61
C TYR A 175 -6.44 19.06 -11.61
N LEU A 176 -6.99 17.89 -11.92
CA LEU A 176 -8.17 17.76 -12.79
C LEU A 176 -9.39 18.45 -12.16
N LYS A 177 -9.60 18.28 -10.85
CA LYS A 177 -10.63 18.99 -10.07
C LYS A 177 -10.52 20.50 -10.22
N GLU A 178 -9.33 21.05 -10.05
CA GLU A 178 -9.06 22.48 -10.18
C GLU A 178 -9.34 22.98 -11.59
N CYS A 179 -8.84 22.27 -12.61
CA CYS A 179 -9.08 22.60 -14.02
C CYS A 179 -10.57 22.64 -14.38
N LEU A 180 -11.34 21.66 -13.91
CA LEU A 180 -12.78 21.56 -14.20
C LEU A 180 -13.60 22.58 -13.42
N SER A 181 -13.21 22.85 -12.16
CA SER A 181 -13.86 23.86 -11.31
C SER A 181 -13.73 25.26 -11.87
N PHE A 182 -12.60 25.57 -12.53
CA PHE A 182 -12.37 26.88 -13.15
C PHE A 182 -13.17 27.07 -14.45
N ARG A 183 -13.44 26.00 -15.21
CA ARG A 183 -13.98 26.13 -16.57
C ARG A 183 -15.49 26.06 -16.66
N GLN A 184 -16.17 25.13 -15.98
CA GLN A 184 -17.59 24.90 -16.29
C GLN A 184 -18.52 24.59 -15.11
N TRP A 185 -18.11 24.00 -13.97
CA TRP A 185 -18.97 23.77 -12.77
C TRP A 185 -18.13 23.55 -11.49
N ASN A 186 -18.57 24.06 -10.32
CA ASN A 186 -17.91 23.83 -9.02
C ASN A 186 -18.15 22.39 -8.53
N MET A 187 -17.22 21.47 -8.86
CA MET A 187 -17.31 20.04 -8.53
C MET A 187 -16.39 19.63 -7.36
N MET A 188 -16.00 20.57 -6.50
CA MET A 188 -15.09 20.27 -5.37
C MET A 188 -15.61 19.16 -4.45
N ASP A 189 -16.93 19.01 -4.33
CA ASP A 189 -17.58 18.03 -3.44
C ASP A 189 -17.82 16.64 -4.09
N SER A 190 -17.51 16.48 -5.40
CA SER A 190 -17.81 15.24 -6.16
C SER A 190 -16.54 14.44 -6.48
N TYR A 191 -15.92 13.85 -5.44
CA TYR A 191 -14.67 13.08 -5.60
C TYR A 191 -14.83 11.85 -6.52
N ASP A 192 -15.93 11.11 -6.39
CA ASP A 192 -16.15 9.82 -7.07
C ASP A 192 -16.28 10.00 -8.59
N LEU A 193 -17.12 10.94 -9.04
CA LEU A 193 -17.31 11.23 -10.46
C LEU A 193 -16.01 11.62 -11.18
N ILE A 194 -15.13 12.38 -10.51
CA ILE A 194 -13.88 12.83 -11.12
C ILE A 194 -12.84 11.70 -11.15
N ASN A 195 -12.86 10.82 -10.15
CA ASN A 195 -12.03 9.63 -10.19
C ASN A 195 -12.44 8.70 -11.34
N ASP A 196 -13.75 8.54 -11.58
CA ASP A 196 -14.28 7.71 -12.66
C ASP A 196 -13.96 8.30 -14.04
N VAL A 197 -14.09 9.62 -14.23
CA VAL A 197 -13.66 10.31 -15.45
C VAL A 197 -12.16 10.12 -15.70
N ARG A 198 -11.32 10.25 -14.66
CA ARG A 198 -9.87 10.03 -14.78
C ARG A 198 -9.54 8.59 -15.21
N CYS A 199 -10.19 7.60 -14.61
CA CYS A 199 -9.96 6.19 -14.93
C CYS A 199 -10.47 5.81 -16.32
N SER A 200 -11.56 6.43 -16.79
CA SER A 200 -12.15 6.16 -18.12
C SER A 200 -11.48 6.92 -19.27
N ALA A 201 -10.81 8.05 -19.00
CA ALA A 201 -10.08 8.82 -20.00
C ALA A 201 -8.66 8.29 -20.28
N ALA A 202 -8.19 7.27 -19.56
CA ALA A 202 -6.94 6.59 -19.89
C ALA A 202 -7.16 5.72 -21.15
N PRO A 203 -6.33 5.87 -22.20
CA PRO A 203 -6.46 5.04 -23.40
C PRO A 203 -6.25 3.57 -23.03
N SER A 204 -7.11 2.71 -23.59
CA SER A 204 -7.05 1.24 -23.50
C SER A 204 -5.70 0.68 -23.95
#